data_AF-A0A067FP98-F1
#
_entry.id   AF-A0A067FP98-F1
#
_cell.length_a   1.000
_cell.length_b   1.000
_cell.length_c   1.000
_cell.angle_alpha   90.00
_cell.angle_beta   90.00
_cell.angle_gamma   90.00
#
_symmetry.space_group_name_H-M   'P 1'
#
loop_
_entity.id
_entity.type
_entity.pdbx_description
1 polymer ?
#
loop_
_entity_poly.entity_id
_entity_poly.type
_entity_poly.pdbx_seq_one_letter_code
_entity_poly.pdbx_strand_id
1 'polypeptide(L)'
;MKTPNNAFYYSRCRYQPSPDEVAASCDVTFAMLADPESAMDVACGKHGAASGMGPGKGYVDVSTVDGDTSKLINGHIKATGASFLEAPVSGSKKPAEDGQLIFLAAGDKSLYNTVAPLLDIMGKSRFYLGDVGNGAAMKLVVNMIMGSMMATFSEGLLHSEKVGLDPNVLVEVVSQGAISAPMYSLKGPSMIESLYPTAFPLKHQQK
;
A
#
# COMPACT_ATOMS: atom_id res chain seq x y z
N MET A 1 20.48 0.90 -22.31
CA MET A 1 19.82 0.88 -20.98
C MET A 1 20.71 0.11 -20.03
N LYS A 2 21.32 0.76 -19.04
CA LYS A 2 22.10 0.08 -17.99
C LYS A 2 21.12 -0.32 -16.88
N THR A 3 20.93 -1.61 -16.69
CA THR A 3 20.28 -2.16 -15.49
C THR A 3 21.10 -1.77 -14.26
N PRO A 4 20.53 -1.10 -13.25
CA PRO A 4 21.24 -0.87 -11.99
C PRO A 4 21.48 -2.21 -11.28
N ASN A 5 22.59 -2.29 -10.56
CA ASN A 5 23.12 -3.44 -9.81
C ASN A 5 22.17 -4.00 -8.72
N ASN A 6 21.04 -4.61 -9.10
CA ASN A 6 20.11 -5.25 -8.14
C ASN A 6 20.49 -6.69 -7.77
N ALA A 7 21.51 -7.29 -8.39
CA ALA A 7 21.85 -8.71 -8.19
C ALA A 7 22.36 -9.05 -6.77
N PHE A 8 22.92 -8.09 -6.04
CA PHE A 8 23.45 -8.34 -4.69
C PHE A 8 22.36 -8.53 -3.63
N TYR A 9 21.21 -7.84 -3.74
CA TYR A 9 20.14 -7.93 -2.73
C TYR A 9 19.36 -9.24 -2.80
N TYR A 10 19.10 -9.76 -4.01
CA TYR A 10 18.43 -11.06 -4.18
C TYR A 10 19.26 -12.25 -3.67
N SER A 11 20.59 -12.10 -3.54
CA SER A 11 21.48 -13.17 -3.07
C SER A 11 21.30 -13.58 -1.60
N ARG A 12 20.58 -12.79 -0.80
CA ARG A 12 20.28 -13.08 0.61
C ARG A 12 18.83 -13.47 0.88
N CYS A 13 17.95 -13.31 -0.10
CA CYS A 13 16.56 -13.74 0.00
C CYS A 13 16.49 -15.26 -0.24
N ARG A 14 15.76 -15.98 0.62
CA ARG A 14 15.49 -17.41 0.43
C ARG A 14 14.05 -17.56 -0.04
N TYR A 15 13.89 -18.15 -1.21
CA TYR A 15 12.56 -18.52 -1.72
C TYR A 15 11.98 -19.66 -0.88
N GLN A 16 10.68 -19.59 -0.62
CA GLN A 16 9.89 -20.69 -0.08
C GLN A 16 8.73 -20.96 -1.04
N PRO A 17 8.30 -22.22 -1.20
CA PRO A 17 7.28 -22.61 -2.17
C PRO A 17 5.85 -22.19 -1.78
N SER A 18 5.61 -21.81 -0.52
CA SER A 18 4.26 -21.48 -0.03
C SER A 18 4.25 -20.52 1.17
N PRO A 19 3.13 -19.81 1.42
CA PRO A 19 3.00 -18.87 2.55
C PRO A 19 3.23 -19.47 3.94
N ASP A 20 2.75 -20.69 4.19
CA ASP A 20 2.99 -21.42 5.43
C ASP A 20 4.48 -21.72 5.67
N GLU A 21 5.24 -22.11 4.64
CA GLU A 21 6.69 -22.33 4.75
C GLU A 21 7.46 -21.02 5.01
N VAL A 22 7.02 -19.89 4.42
CA VAL A 22 7.54 -18.56 4.77
C VAL A 22 7.29 -18.28 6.26
N ALA A 23 6.04 -18.38 6.70
CA ALA A 23 5.61 -18.09 8.06
C ALA A 23 6.32 -18.96 9.11
N ALA A 24 6.52 -20.25 8.82
CA ALA A 24 7.24 -21.17 9.69
C ALA A 24 8.71 -20.74 9.90
N SER A 25 9.34 -20.23 8.83
CA SER A 25 10.77 -19.87 8.83
C SER A 25 11.09 -18.45 9.34
N CYS A 26 10.08 -17.63 9.65
CA CYS A 26 10.24 -16.22 10.00
C CYS A 26 9.54 -15.85 11.32
N ASP A 27 10.11 -14.94 12.09
CA ASP A 27 9.46 -14.39 13.30
C ASP A 27 8.40 -13.35 12.94
N VAL A 28 8.62 -12.60 11.86
CA VAL A 28 7.69 -11.60 11.33
C VAL A 28 7.51 -11.85 9.83
N THR A 29 6.27 -11.94 9.38
CA THR A 29 5.90 -12.11 7.96
C THR A 29 5.13 -10.89 7.47
N PHE A 30 5.60 -10.27 6.38
CA PHE A 30 4.89 -9.18 5.70
C PHE A 30 4.12 -9.71 4.50
N ALA A 31 2.91 -9.22 4.29
CA ALA A 31 2.03 -9.62 3.20
C ALA A 31 1.56 -8.39 2.41
N MET A 32 1.84 -8.35 1.10
CA MET A 32 1.47 -7.24 0.19
C MET A 32 0.71 -7.79 -1.02
N LEU A 33 -0.61 -7.97 -0.89
CA LEU A 33 -1.47 -8.61 -1.87
C LEU A 33 -2.37 -7.60 -2.60
N ALA A 34 -2.87 -8.01 -3.77
CA ALA A 34 -3.62 -7.15 -4.68
C ALA A 34 -5.05 -6.85 -4.20
N ASP A 35 -5.71 -7.82 -3.57
CA ASP A 35 -7.13 -7.77 -3.24
C ASP A 35 -7.48 -8.64 -2.02
N PRO A 36 -8.72 -8.52 -1.48
CA PRO A 36 -9.13 -9.21 -0.26
C PRO A 36 -9.16 -10.73 -0.43
N GLU A 37 -9.51 -11.22 -1.62
CA GLU A 37 -9.50 -12.65 -1.93
C GLU A 37 -8.07 -13.21 -1.86
N SER A 38 -7.11 -12.53 -2.51
CA SER A 38 -5.70 -12.90 -2.45
C SER A 38 -5.14 -12.82 -1.02
N ALA A 39 -5.51 -11.79 -0.25
CA ALA A 39 -5.08 -11.63 1.14
C ALA A 39 -5.63 -12.77 2.02
N MET A 40 -6.91 -13.12 1.87
CA MET A 40 -7.53 -14.23 2.58
C MET A 40 -6.92 -15.58 2.21
N ASP A 41 -6.68 -15.87 0.93
CA ASP A 41 -6.07 -17.14 0.51
C ASP A 41 -4.63 -17.26 1.02
N VAL A 42 -3.83 -16.21 0.90
CA VAL A 42 -2.44 -16.21 1.38
C VAL A 42 -2.36 -16.27 2.90
N ALA A 43 -3.29 -15.68 3.63
CA ALA A 43 -3.29 -15.74 5.10
C ALA A 43 -3.89 -17.05 5.64
N CYS A 44 -4.99 -17.52 5.05
CA CYS A 44 -5.89 -18.50 5.67
C CYS A 44 -6.24 -19.69 4.75
N GLY A 45 -5.78 -19.71 3.50
CA GLY A 45 -6.02 -20.79 2.55
C GLY A 45 -5.30 -22.10 2.92
N LYS A 46 -5.40 -23.11 2.05
CA LYS A 46 -4.87 -24.46 2.31
C LYS A 46 -3.37 -24.47 2.68
N HIS A 47 -2.60 -23.59 2.04
CA HIS A 47 -1.16 -23.38 2.31
C HIS A 47 -0.91 -21.96 2.87
N GLY A 48 -1.93 -21.38 3.51
CA GLY A 48 -1.90 -20.03 4.01
C GLY A 48 -0.97 -19.87 5.21
N ALA A 49 -0.48 -18.64 5.41
CA ALA A 49 0.50 -18.30 6.44
C ALA A 49 0.10 -18.80 7.84
N ALA A 50 -1.19 -18.79 8.18
CA ALA A 50 -1.70 -19.28 9.47
C ALA A 50 -1.21 -20.70 9.80
N SER A 51 -1.08 -21.59 8.81
CA SER A 51 -0.62 -22.98 9.02
C SER A 51 0.85 -23.08 9.45
N GLY A 52 1.66 -22.05 9.20
CA GLY A 52 3.05 -21.94 9.64
C GLY A 52 3.26 -21.03 10.84
N MET A 53 2.18 -20.48 11.41
CA MET A 53 2.24 -19.51 12.51
C MET A 53 2.06 -20.16 13.88
N GLY A 54 2.45 -19.43 14.93
CA GLY A 54 2.39 -19.88 16.32
C GLY A 54 2.78 -18.79 17.31
N PRO A 55 2.80 -19.09 18.62
CA PRO A 55 3.18 -18.14 19.66
C PRO A 55 4.53 -17.47 19.39
N GLY A 56 4.59 -16.15 19.57
CA GLY A 56 5.80 -15.35 19.37
C GLY A 56 6.03 -14.88 17.93
N LYS A 57 5.26 -15.39 16.95
CA LYS A 57 5.32 -14.92 15.56
C LYS A 57 4.35 -13.77 15.31
N GLY A 58 4.66 -12.95 14.30
CA GLY A 58 3.85 -11.82 13.86
C GLY A 58 3.52 -11.87 12.37
N TYR A 59 2.26 -11.57 12.04
CA TYR A 59 1.82 -11.34 10.65
C TYR A 59 1.45 -9.87 10.46
N VAL A 60 2.08 -9.22 9.49
CA VAL A 60 1.88 -7.82 9.16
C VAL A 60 1.30 -7.71 7.75
N ASP A 61 0.00 -7.44 7.66
CA ASP A 61 -0.69 -7.28 6.38
C ASP A 61 -0.63 -5.82 5.92
N VAL A 62 0.15 -5.55 4.88
CA VAL A 62 0.30 -4.22 4.26
C VAL A 62 -0.57 -4.05 3.02
N SER A 63 -1.41 -5.05 2.71
CA SER A 63 -2.36 -5.03 1.59
C SER A 63 -3.43 -3.95 1.79
N THR A 64 -3.99 -3.46 0.69
CA THR A 64 -5.20 -2.62 0.74
C THR A 64 -6.44 -3.51 0.67
N VAL A 65 -7.07 -3.76 1.82
CA VAL A 65 -8.30 -4.56 1.97
C VAL A 65 -9.38 -3.74 2.70
N ASP A 66 -10.59 -4.26 2.77
CA ASP A 66 -11.64 -3.71 3.64
C ASP A 66 -11.45 -4.16 5.10
N GLY A 67 -12.12 -3.45 6.01
CA GLY A 67 -11.99 -3.69 7.45
C GLY A 67 -12.52 -5.05 7.91
N ASP A 68 -13.51 -5.63 7.22
CA ASP A 68 -14.08 -6.93 7.60
C ASP A 68 -13.14 -8.06 7.19
N THR A 69 -12.55 -7.99 5.99
CA THR A 69 -11.48 -8.89 5.58
C THR A 69 -10.31 -8.88 6.58
N SER A 70 -9.83 -7.70 6.97
CA SER A 70 -8.72 -7.58 7.93
C SER A 70 -9.07 -8.20 9.30
N LYS A 71 -10.30 -8.01 9.79
CA LYS A 71 -10.77 -8.64 11.03
C LYS A 71 -10.86 -10.16 10.93
N LEU A 72 -11.27 -10.70 9.77
CA LEU A 72 -11.28 -12.15 9.53
C LEU A 72 -9.86 -12.72 9.57
N ILE A 73 -8.92 -12.11 8.83
CA ILE A 73 -7.51 -12.52 8.84
C ILE A 73 -6.95 -12.46 10.27
N ASN A 74 -7.19 -11.37 11.00
CA ASN A 74 -6.80 -11.23 12.39
C ASN A 74 -7.33 -12.39 13.27
N GLY A 75 -8.60 -12.77 13.12
CA GLY A 75 -9.19 -13.89 13.85
C GLY A 75 -8.46 -15.21 13.59
N HIS A 76 -8.20 -15.52 12.32
CA HIS A 76 -7.47 -16.74 11.92
C HIS A 76 -6.03 -16.74 12.41
N ILE A 77 -5.29 -15.64 12.26
CA ILE A 77 -3.91 -15.54 12.72
C ILE A 77 -3.84 -15.67 14.24
N LYS A 78 -4.69 -14.96 14.99
CA LYS A 78 -4.67 -15.02 16.46
C LYS A 78 -5.09 -16.38 17.01
N ALA A 79 -5.91 -17.16 16.29
CA ALA A 79 -6.24 -18.53 16.68
C ALA A 79 -5.02 -19.47 16.71
N THR A 80 -3.93 -19.14 16.01
CA THR A 80 -2.65 -19.86 16.05
C THR A 80 -1.79 -19.50 17.27
N GLY A 81 -2.14 -18.44 18.00
CA GLY A 81 -1.31 -17.83 19.05
C GLY A 81 -0.34 -16.75 18.55
N ALA A 82 -0.27 -16.49 17.24
CA ALA A 82 0.50 -15.39 16.67
C ALA A 82 -0.19 -14.02 16.84
N SER A 83 0.60 -12.95 16.71
CA SER A 83 0.09 -11.56 16.69
C SER A 83 -0.21 -11.11 15.27
N PHE A 84 -1.20 -10.23 15.12
CA PHE A 84 -1.61 -9.65 13.84
C PHE A 84 -1.56 -8.12 13.89
N LEU A 85 -1.08 -7.52 12.81
CA LEU A 85 -1.07 -6.09 12.57
C LEU A 85 -1.49 -5.83 11.12
N GLU A 86 -2.54 -5.04 10.90
CA GLU A 86 -2.73 -4.42 9.58
C GLU A 86 -1.88 -3.17 9.51
N ALA A 87 -1.29 -2.89 8.34
CA ALA A 87 -0.50 -1.69 8.08
C ALA A 87 -0.54 -1.28 6.60
N PRO A 88 -1.74 -1.07 6.00
CA PRO A 88 -1.85 -0.61 4.62
C PRO A 88 -1.02 0.66 4.38
N VAL A 89 -0.47 0.77 3.17
CA VAL A 89 0.51 1.81 2.83
C VAL A 89 -0.06 2.92 1.94
N SER A 90 0.39 4.14 2.15
CA SER A 90 0.25 5.24 1.19
C SER A 90 1.62 5.57 0.56
N GLY A 91 1.62 5.77 -0.75
CA GLY A 91 2.81 5.82 -1.59
C GLY A 91 2.77 4.75 -2.69
N SER A 92 3.12 5.14 -3.91
CA SER A 92 3.17 4.25 -5.08
C SER A 92 4.57 3.63 -5.21
N LYS A 93 4.92 3.16 -6.41
CA LYS A 93 6.19 2.50 -6.71
C LYS A 93 7.42 3.30 -6.29
N LYS A 94 7.51 4.58 -6.67
CA LYS A 94 8.69 5.41 -6.35
C LYS A 94 8.86 5.62 -4.83
N PRO A 95 7.82 6.00 -4.06
CA PRO A 95 7.93 6.00 -2.60
C PRO A 95 8.31 4.65 -1.99
N ALA A 96 7.89 3.52 -2.55
CA ALA A 96 8.32 2.20 -2.07
C ALA A 96 9.82 1.95 -2.32
N GLU A 97 10.30 2.26 -3.53
CA GLU A 97 11.72 2.14 -3.90
C GLU A 97 12.63 3.02 -3.04
N ASP A 98 12.13 4.18 -2.61
CA ASP A 98 12.87 5.16 -1.82
C ASP A 98 12.77 4.97 -0.30
N GLY A 99 11.98 3.99 0.18
CA GLY A 99 11.71 3.85 1.61
C GLY A 99 10.91 5.02 2.20
N GLN A 100 9.96 5.57 1.44
CA GLN A 100 9.19 6.77 1.75
C GLN A 100 7.68 6.51 1.86
N LEU A 101 7.29 5.25 2.07
CA LEU A 101 5.90 4.88 2.35
C LEU A 101 5.39 5.49 3.67
N ILE A 102 4.07 5.61 3.76
CA ILE A 102 3.35 5.97 4.97
C ILE A 102 2.54 4.76 5.41
N PHE A 103 2.80 4.20 6.59
CA PHE A 103 2.07 3.06 7.12
C PHE A 103 0.87 3.51 7.98
N LEU A 104 -0.30 2.91 7.73
CA LEU A 104 -1.54 3.17 8.45
C LEU A 104 -1.86 1.96 9.33
N ALA A 105 -1.14 1.81 10.45
CA ALA A 105 -1.14 0.58 11.22
C ALA A 105 -2.27 0.51 12.26
N ALA A 106 -2.85 -0.68 12.46
CA ALA A 106 -3.81 -0.96 13.52
C ALA A 106 -3.77 -2.44 13.92
N GLY A 107 -4.17 -2.77 15.15
CA GLY A 107 -4.12 -4.11 15.72
C GLY A 107 -3.17 -4.23 16.90
N ASP A 108 -2.36 -5.29 16.94
CA ASP A 108 -1.51 -5.60 18.10
C ASP A 108 -0.45 -4.52 18.34
N LYS A 109 -0.57 -3.82 19.48
CA LYS A 109 0.36 -2.73 19.85
C LYS A 109 1.78 -3.23 20.11
N SER A 110 1.92 -4.42 20.67
CA SER A 110 3.23 -5.02 20.93
C SER A 110 3.92 -5.34 19.62
N LEU A 111 3.22 -5.98 18.68
CA LEU A 111 3.74 -6.26 17.35
C LEU A 111 4.10 -4.96 16.61
N TYR A 112 3.24 -3.93 16.66
CA TYR A 112 3.54 -2.61 16.09
C TYR A 112 4.85 -2.02 16.60
N ASN A 113 5.14 -2.16 17.90
CA ASN A 113 6.40 -1.69 18.49
C ASN A 113 7.58 -2.59 18.08
N THR A 114 7.39 -3.90 17.99
CA THR A 114 8.41 -4.86 17.55
C THR A 114 8.83 -4.62 16.10
N VAL A 115 7.86 -4.40 15.19
CA VAL A 115 8.14 -4.23 13.75
C VAL A 115 8.47 -2.79 13.36
N ALA A 116 8.40 -1.85 14.31
CA ALA A 116 8.70 -0.44 14.09
C ALA A 116 10.00 -0.19 13.30
N PRO A 117 11.16 -0.77 13.67
CA PRO A 117 12.39 -0.55 12.92
C PRO A 117 12.32 -1.07 11.48
N LEU A 118 11.53 -2.11 11.22
CA LEU A 118 11.34 -2.67 9.88
C LEU A 118 10.46 -1.76 9.02
N LEU A 119 9.39 -1.21 9.61
CA LEU A 119 8.54 -0.21 8.95
C LEU A 119 9.31 1.08 8.66
N ASP A 120 10.18 1.51 9.57
CA ASP A 120 10.99 2.73 9.43
C ASP A 120 12.08 2.59 8.34
N ILE A 121 12.43 1.38 7.90
CA ILE A 121 13.28 1.14 6.71
C ILE A 121 12.48 1.33 5.41
N MET A 122 11.21 0.91 5.40
CA MET A 122 10.35 0.93 4.21
C MET A 122 9.58 2.25 4.05
N GLY A 123 9.52 3.06 5.09
CA GLY A 123 8.66 4.23 5.14
C GLY A 123 9.24 5.40 5.91
N LYS A 124 8.70 6.58 5.61
CA LYS A 124 9.05 7.83 6.30
C LYS A 124 8.16 8.13 7.50
N SER A 125 7.00 7.48 7.60
CA SER A 125 6.09 7.64 8.73
C SER A 125 5.19 6.42 8.93
N ARG A 126 4.73 6.25 10.17
CA ARG A 126 3.77 5.22 10.57
C ARG A 126 2.82 5.77 11.61
N PHE A 127 1.53 5.56 11.39
CA PHE A 127 0.46 5.91 12.31
C PHE A 127 -0.04 4.65 13.01
N TYR A 128 -0.40 4.78 14.28
CA TYR A 128 -1.10 3.70 14.99
C TYR A 128 -2.54 4.13 15.26
N LEU A 129 -3.48 3.42 14.66
CA LEU A 129 -4.88 3.79 14.53
C LEU A 129 -5.79 2.95 15.44
N GLY A 130 -5.22 2.25 16.43
CA GLY A 130 -5.97 1.48 17.41
C GLY A 130 -6.32 0.09 16.87
N ASP A 131 -7.62 -0.23 16.86
CA ASP A 131 -8.12 -1.58 16.60
C ASP A 131 -8.08 -1.98 15.12
N VAL A 132 -8.00 -3.29 14.86
CA VAL A 132 -8.03 -3.87 13.52
C VAL A 132 -9.29 -3.42 12.76
N GLY A 133 -9.09 -2.97 11.52
CA GLY A 133 -10.08 -2.39 10.64
C GLY A 133 -9.92 -0.87 10.50
N ASN A 134 -9.31 -0.18 11.48
CA ASN A 134 -9.13 1.27 11.42
C ASN A 134 -8.06 1.69 10.40
N GLY A 135 -7.00 0.91 10.23
CA GLY A 135 -5.98 1.11 9.20
C GLY A 135 -6.54 0.90 7.80
N ALA A 136 -7.29 -0.19 7.60
CA ALA A 136 -8.02 -0.45 6.37
C ALA A 136 -9.00 0.69 6.03
N ALA A 137 -9.83 1.10 7.00
CA ALA A 137 -10.79 2.19 6.84
C ALA A 137 -10.11 3.52 6.48
N MET A 138 -9.04 3.89 7.21
CA MET A 138 -8.26 5.10 6.91
C MET A 138 -7.68 5.06 5.50
N LYS A 139 -7.15 3.90 5.07
CA LYS A 139 -6.60 3.75 3.72
C LYS A 139 -7.67 3.96 2.65
N LEU A 140 -8.87 3.40 2.83
CA LEU A 140 -9.97 3.59 1.89
C LEU A 140 -10.45 5.04 1.84
N VAL A 141 -10.54 5.73 2.98
CA VAL A 141 -10.85 7.17 3.04
C VAL A 141 -9.83 7.99 2.25
N VAL A 142 -8.53 7.76 2.46
CA VAL A 142 -7.45 8.46 1.73
C VAL A 142 -7.51 8.17 0.24
N ASN A 143 -7.73 6.91 -0.17
CA ASN A 143 -7.81 6.54 -1.58
C ASN A 143 -9.07 7.09 -2.27
N MET A 144 -10.20 7.18 -1.56
CA MET A 144 -11.42 7.82 -2.05
C MET A 144 -11.16 9.30 -2.35
N ILE A 145 -10.54 10.03 -1.41
CA ILE A 145 -10.16 11.43 -1.61
C ILE A 145 -9.23 11.58 -2.83
N MET A 146 -8.20 10.75 -2.92
CA MET A 146 -7.25 10.76 -4.04
C MET A 146 -7.94 10.50 -5.40
N GLY A 147 -8.89 9.56 -5.44
CA GLY A 147 -9.66 9.25 -6.64
C GLY A 147 -10.52 10.43 -7.10
N SER A 148 -11.26 11.04 -6.17
CA SER A 148 -12.08 12.21 -6.45
C SER A 148 -11.25 13.40 -6.92
N MET A 149 -10.11 13.66 -6.26
CA MET A 149 -9.15 14.68 -6.67
C MET A 149 -8.69 14.49 -8.12
N MET A 150 -8.31 13.26 -8.49
CA MET A 150 -7.85 12.98 -9.85
C MET A 150 -8.96 13.12 -10.89
N ALA A 151 -10.19 12.69 -10.57
CA ALA A 151 -11.34 12.85 -11.45
C ALA A 151 -11.63 14.34 -11.72
N THR A 152 -11.75 15.16 -10.67
CA THR A 152 -11.98 16.60 -10.82
C THR A 152 -10.84 17.29 -11.57
N PHE A 153 -9.58 16.91 -11.31
CA PHE A 153 -8.45 17.47 -12.04
C PHE A 153 -8.48 17.12 -13.54
N SER A 154 -8.88 15.89 -13.88
CA SER A 154 -9.03 15.44 -15.26
C SER A 154 -10.12 16.23 -16.00
N GLU A 155 -11.26 16.47 -15.34
CA GLU A 155 -12.33 17.33 -15.87
C GLU A 155 -11.85 18.77 -16.07
N GLY A 156 -11.08 19.31 -15.13
CA GLY A 156 -10.48 20.63 -15.23
C GLY A 156 -9.54 20.78 -16.42
N LEU A 157 -8.67 19.79 -16.67
CA LEU A 157 -7.79 19.76 -17.85
C LEU A 157 -8.61 19.79 -19.15
N LEU A 158 -9.58 18.89 -19.30
CA LEU A 158 -10.44 18.85 -20.48
C LEU A 158 -11.26 20.14 -20.66
N HIS A 159 -11.77 20.71 -19.57
CA HIS A 159 -12.53 21.95 -19.63
C HIS A 159 -11.65 23.13 -20.04
N SER A 160 -10.42 23.21 -19.53
CA SER A 160 -9.46 24.27 -19.90
C SER A 160 -9.17 24.29 -21.40
N GLU A 161 -8.95 23.11 -22.00
CA GLU A 161 -8.78 22.95 -23.44
C GLU A 161 -10.03 23.44 -24.21
N LYS A 162 -11.22 23.03 -23.77
CA LYS A 162 -12.50 23.41 -24.42
C LYS A 162 -12.78 24.91 -24.40
N VAL A 163 -12.29 25.63 -23.40
CA VAL A 163 -12.44 27.10 -23.32
C VAL A 163 -11.24 27.86 -23.91
N GLY A 164 -10.31 27.14 -24.56
CA GLY A 164 -9.18 27.73 -25.30
C GLY A 164 -7.96 28.09 -24.45
N LEU A 165 -7.83 27.53 -23.24
CA LEU A 165 -6.64 27.67 -22.40
C LEU A 165 -5.64 26.54 -22.68
N ASP A 166 -4.34 26.81 -22.50
CA ASP A 166 -3.30 25.79 -22.50
C ASP A 166 -3.39 24.95 -21.20
N PRO A 167 -3.64 23.63 -21.29
CA PRO A 167 -3.66 22.76 -20.12
C PRO A 167 -2.36 22.78 -19.30
N ASN A 168 -1.20 23.05 -19.91
CA ASN A 168 0.06 23.18 -19.17
C ASN A 168 0.05 24.37 -18.22
N VAL A 169 -0.55 25.49 -18.66
CA VAL A 169 -0.72 26.68 -17.83
C VAL A 169 -1.69 26.39 -16.68
N LEU A 170 -2.73 25.57 -16.89
CA LEU A 170 -3.59 25.12 -15.79
C LEU A 170 -2.78 24.38 -14.72
N VAL A 171 -1.91 23.44 -15.12
CA VAL A 171 -1.06 22.69 -14.18
C VAL A 171 -0.17 23.65 -13.39
N GLU A 172 0.43 24.64 -14.06
CA GLU A 172 1.26 25.66 -13.40
C GLU A 172 0.45 26.48 -12.39
N VAL A 173 -0.70 27.03 -12.79
CA VAL A 173 -1.58 27.83 -11.92
C VAL A 173 -2.02 27.03 -10.69
N VAL A 174 -2.46 25.78 -10.88
CA VAL A 174 -2.85 24.89 -9.77
C VAL A 174 -1.69 24.62 -8.82
N SER A 175 -0.46 24.46 -9.35
CA SER A 175 0.71 24.15 -8.55
C SER A 175 1.13 25.28 -7.59
N GLN A 176 0.78 26.52 -7.91
CA GLN A 176 1.07 27.71 -7.10
C GLN A 176 -0.05 28.08 -6.11
N GLY A 177 -1.23 27.46 -6.26
CA GLY A 177 -2.41 27.77 -5.46
C GLY A 177 -2.60 26.92 -4.21
N ALA A 178 -3.65 27.24 -3.44
CA ALA A 178 -4.02 26.51 -2.21
C ALA A 178 -4.43 25.05 -2.44
N ILE A 179 -4.79 24.69 -3.68
CA ILE A 179 -5.19 23.34 -4.08
C ILE A 179 -4.02 22.55 -4.70
N SER A 180 -2.79 23.05 -4.58
CA SER A 180 -1.59 22.37 -5.07
C SER A 180 -1.47 20.99 -4.44
N ALA A 181 -1.27 19.98 -5.30
CA ALA A 181 -1.02 18.61 -4.89
C ALA A 181 0.09 18.00 -5.76
N PRO A 182 1.10 17.33 -5.19
CA PRO A 182 2.19 16.72 -5.96
C PRO A 182 1.71 15.79 -7.07
N MET A 183 0.57 15.12 -6.88
CA MET A 183 -0.02 14.25 -7.89
C MET A 183 -0.44 14.99 -9.17
N TYR A 184 -0.90 16.24 -9.08
CA TYR A 184 -1.30 17.03 -10.24
C TYR A 184 -0.08 17.41 -11.09
N SER A 185 0.98 17.92 -10.47
CA SER A 185 2.23 18.24 -11.17
C SER A 185 2.90 17.00 -11.75
N LEU A 186 2.79 15.86 -11.08
CA LEU A 186 3.36 14.59 -11.57
C LEU A 186 2.57 13.99 -12.73
N LYS A 187 1.23 14.07 -12.70
CA LYS A 187 0.34 13.38 -13.65
C LYS A 187 -0.14 14.26 -14.79
N GLY A 188 -0.27 15.57 -14.56
CA GLY A 188 -0.74 16.56 -15.54
C GLY A 188 -0.02 16.48 -16.88
N PRO A 189 1.32 16.58 -16.94
CA PRO A 189 2.05 16.50 -18.21
C PRO A 189 1.76 15.21 -18.99
N SER A 190 1.78 14.06 -18.31
CA SER A 190 1.48 12.78 -18.96
C SER A 190 0.03 12.67 -19.41
N MET A 191 -0.94 13.26 -18.68
CA MET A 191 -2.33 13.29 -19.09
C MET A 191 -2.54 14.16 -20.34
N ILE A 192 -1.85 15.31 -20.42
CA ILE A 192 -1.88 16.21 -21.58
C ILE A 192 -1.29 15.51 -22.82
N GLU A 193 -0.20 14.76 -22.63
CA GLU A 193 0.45 13.98 -23.68
C GLU A 193 -0.25 12.63 -23.98
N SER A 194 -1.33 12.30 -23.27
CA SER A 194 -2.02 11.00 -23.36
C SER A 194 -1.12 9.78 -23.10
N LEU A 195 -0.15 9.93 -22.20
CA LEU A 195 0.77 8.89 -21.74
C LEU A 195 0.37 8.37 -20.35
N TYR A 196 0.19 7.05 -20.21
CA TYR A 196 -0.30 6.45 -18.95
C TYR A 196 0.59 5.31 -18.44
N PRO A 197 1.88 5.59 -18.12
CA PRO A 197 2.73 4.59 -17.49
C PRO A 197 2.15 4.16 -16.14
N THR A 198 2.06 2.85 -15.92
CA THR A 198 1.43 2.29 -14.72
C THR A 198 2.34 2.45 -13.51
N ALA A 199 1.96 3.35 -12.60
CA ALA A 199 2.54 3.46 -11.25
C ALA A 199 1.58 2.89 -10.20
N PHE A 200 0.29 3.27 -10.28
CA PHE A 200 -0.80 2.67 -9.53
C PHE A 200 -1.88 2.24 -10.54
N PRO A 201 -2.13 0.93 -10.72
CA PRO A 201 -3.10 0.44 -11.69
C PRO A 201 -4.51 0.98 -11.44
N LEU A 202 -5.21 1.43 -12.50
CA LEU A 202 -6.57 1.97 -12.40
C LEU A 202 -7.54 0.97 -11.74
N LYS A 203 -7.42 -0.31 -12.06
CA LYS A 203 -8.21 -1.39 -11.43
C LYS A 203 -8.09 -1.44 -9.91
N HIS A 204 -6.96 -1.02 -9.34
CA HIS A 204 -6.75 -0.97 -7.90
C HIS A 204 -7.23 0.33 -7.26
N GLN A 205 -7.38 1.41 -8.05
CA GLN A 205 -8.07 2.61 -7.59
C GLN A 205 -9.59 2.43 -7.57
N GLN A 206 -10.14 1.60 -8.47
CA GLN A 206 -11.57 1.34 -8.58
C GLN A 206 -12.10 0.37 -7.52
N LYS A 207 -11.30 -0.64 -7.17
CA LYS A 207 -11.67 -1.74 -6.26
C LYS A 207 -11.66 -1.31 -4.80
#